data_AF-A0A845ZHF8-F1
#
_entry.id   AF-A0A845ZHF8-F1
#
_cell.length_a   1.000
_cell.length_b   1.000
_cell.length_c   1.000
_cell.angle_alpha   90.00
_cell.angle_beta   90.00
_cell.angle_gamma   90.00
#
_symmetry.space_group_name_H-M   'P 1'
#
loop_
_entity.id
_entity.type
_entity.pdbx_description
1 polymer ?
#
loop_
_entity_poly.entity_id
_entity_poly.type
_entity_poly.pdbx_seq_one_letter_code
_entity_poly.pdbx_strand_id
1 'polypeptide(L)'
;MDVIPIRIALSPDDQYMATVGTDHILRLWSLSGKKLVPKKPVEWKAHLGPTRSIAFSPNGKLLATAGDDSLAPVKLWDLSGKEQAKIIPSGQARIEQVSFSPDGQLLATAGVDATARLWTLSGQQVAQFEVYRPKSGPWIRSVSFSPDGKFLAIGDEPYAKVTLWRIKKLDDLLEQGCEWLQEYLDSHPDDAPKVCPNQQESTEPKTLPPG
;
A
#
# COMPACT_ATOMS: atom_id res chain seq x y z
N MET A 1 14.97 -7.46 29.65
CA MET A 1 14.16 -6.34 29.14
C MET A 1 13.03 -6.94 28.35
N ASP A 2 11.79 -6.64 28.70
CA ASP A 2 10.63 -7.16 27.97
C ASP A 2 10.65 -6.64 26.52
N VAL A 3 10.42 -7.56 25.60
CA VAL A 3 10.31 -7.28 24.17
C VAL A 3 8.92 -6.69 23.93
N ILE A 4 8.85 -5.44 23.48
CA ILE A 4 7.58 -4.77 23.19
C ILE A 4 7.38 -4.75 21.67
N PRO A 5 6.57 -5.66 21.09
CA PRO A 5 6.12 -5.50 19.72
C PRO A 5 5.29 -4.22 19.61
N ILE A 6 5.62 -3.36 18.65
CA ILE A 6 4.93 -2.09 18.39
C ILE A 6 3.87 -2.24 17.30
N ARG A 7 4.02 -3.23 16.41
CA ARG A 7 3.08 -3.52 15.34
C ARG A 7 2.90 -5.02 15.12
N ILE A 8 1.73 -5.34 14.60
CA ILE A 8 1.29 -6.68 14.23
C ILE A 8 0.63 -6.62 12.86
N ALA A 9 0.79 -7.68 12.06
CA ALA A 9 0.06 -7.90 10.83
C ALA A 9 -0.37 -9.36 10.74
N LEU A 10 -1.54 -9.62 10.15
CA LEU A 10 -2.01 -10.97 9.81
C LEU A 10 -1.85 -11.18 8.31
N SER A 11 -1.53 -12.42 7.91
CA SER A 11 -1.54 -12.78 6.50
C SER A 11 -2.97 -12.85 5.97
N PRO A 12 -3.21 -12.58 4.68
CA PRO A 12 -4.56 -12.57 4.10
C PRO A 12 -5.30 -13.91 4.15
N ASP A 13 -4.57 -15.02 4.32
CA ASP A 13 -5.08 -16.39 4.43
C ASP A 13 -5.23 -16.88 5.89
N ASP A 14 -5.02 -15.98 6.87
CA ASP A 14 -5.04 -16.25 8.30
C ASP A 14 -4.07 -17.35 8.77
N GLN A 15 -3.09 -17.72 7.95
CA GLN A 15 -2.10 -18.76 8.29
C GLN A 15 -0.92 -18.22 9.09
N TYR A 16 -0.68 -16.91 9.05
CA TYR A 16 0.46 -16.29 9.68
C TYR A 16 0.12 -14.99 10.42
N MET A 17 0.88 -14.75 11.47
CA MET A 17 0.96 -13.46 12.15
C MET A 17 2.41 -13.00 12.12
N ALA A 18 2.65 -11.73 11.85
CA ALA A 18 3.96 -11.11 11.92
C ALA A 18 3.97 -9.96 12.91
N THR A 19 5.05 -9.78 13.66
CA THR A 19 5.23 -8.62 14.56
C THR A 19 6.62 -8.04 14.43
N VAL A 20 6.72 -6.77 14.76
CA VAL A 20 7.95 -6.00 14.80
C VAL A 20 7.92 -5.01 15.96
N GLY A 21 9.09 -4.58 16.43
CA GLY A 21 9.17 -3.67 17.58
C GLY A 21 10.51 -2.96 17.74
N THR A 22 10.80 -2.57 18.98
CA THR A 22 11.99 -1.79 19.34
C THR A 22 13.30 -2.58 19.30
N ASP A 23 13.22 -3.91 19.27
CA ASP A 23 14.37 -4.83 19.27
C ASP A 23 14.87 -5.19 17.87
N HIS A 24 14.26 -4.60 16.83
CA HIS A 24 14.66 -4.73 15.42
C HIS A 24 14.41 -6.12 14.81
N ILE A 25 13.77 -7.01 15.57
CA ILE A 25 13.47 -8.38 15.15
C ILE A 25 12.07 -8.43 14.56
N LEU A 26 11.99 -9.00 13.36
CA LEU A 26 10.73 -9.46 12.78
C LEU A 26 10.51 -10.90 13.23
N ARG A 27 9.30 -11.15 13.73
CA ARG A 27 8.86 -12.47 14.17
C ARG A 27 7.68 -12.90 13.33
N LEU A 28 7.72 -14.12 12.80
CA LEU A 28 6.66 -14.73 12.03
C LEU A 28 6.17 -16.00 12.73
N TRP A 29 4.88 -16.03 13.04
CA TRP A 29 4.21 -17.15 13.67
C TRP A 29 3.27 -17.84 12.69
N SER A 30 3.32 -19.17 12.65
CA SER A 30 2.25 -19.96 12.04
C SER A 30 1.07 -20.06 13.00
N LEU A 31 -0.11 -19.71 12.49
CA LEU A 31 -1.39 -19.82 13.16
C LEU A 31 -2.00 -21.17 12.77
N SER A 32 -2.14 -22.09 13.73
CA SER A 32 -2.78 -23.39 13.49
C SER A 32 -3.72 -23.76 14.64
N GLY A 33 -4.95 -24.15 14.29
CA GLY A 33 -5.98 -24.63 15.23
C GLY A 33 -6.85 -23.55 15.89
N LYS A 34 -7.85 -23.98 16.69
CA LYS A 34 -8.83 -23.10 17.38
C LYS A 34 -8.27 -22.32 18.58
N LYS A 35 -7.12 -22.74 19.12
CA LYS A 35 -6.40 -22.06 20.20
C LYS A 35 -5.06 -21.62 19.64
N LEU A 36 -5.00 -20.36 19.21
CA LEU A 36 -3.83 -19.73 18.61
C LEU A 36 -2.76 -19.45 19.67
N VAL A 37 -2.24 -20.49 20.35
CA VAL A 37 -0.96 -20.35 21.06
C VAL A 37 0.10 -20.46 19.98
N PRO A 38 0.74 -19.35 19.58
CA PRO A 38 1.70 -19.39 18.50
C PRO A 38 2.85 -20.30 18.90
N LYS A 39 3.27 -21.24 18.02
CA LYS A 39 4.53 -21.98 18.21
C LYS A 39 5.72 -21.01 18.22
N LYS A 40 6.92 -21.45 18.57
CA LYS A 40 8.13 -20.61 18.50
C LYS A 40 8.20 -19.93 17.12
N PRO A 41 8.31 -18.58 17.05
CA PRO A 41 8.35 -17.88 15.77
C PRO A 41 9.64 -18.19 15.01
N VAL A 42 9.57 -18.02 13.70
CA VAL A 42 10.77 -17.76 12.92
C VAL A 42 11.13 -16.29 13.13
N GLU A 43 12.39 -16.02 13.43
CA GLU A 43 12.87 -14.68 13.78
C GLU A 43 14.04 -14.29 12.90
N TRP A 44 14.06 -13.05 12.45
CA TRP A 44 15.20 -12.46 11.77
C TRP A 44 15.33 -10.97 12.05
N LYS A 45 16.55 -10.46 11.95
CA LYS A 45 16.84 -9.04 12.10
C LYS A 45 16.37 -8.31 10.84
N ALA A 46 15.30 -7.53 10.94
CA ALA A 46 14.78 -6.79 9.80
C ALA A 46 15.58 -5.50 9.56
N HIS A 47 15.85 -4.77 10.65
CA HIS A 47 16.42 -3.43 10.64
C HIS A 47 17.57 -3.34 11.65
N LEU A 48 18.37 -2.27 11.58
CA LEU A 48 19.43 -1.94 12.54
C LEU A 48 18.90 -1.14 13.74
N GLY A 49 17.75 -0.47 13.57
CA GLY A 49 17.01 0.34 14.54
C GLY A 49 15.54 -0.09 14.63
N PRO A 50 14.74 0.56 15.49
CA PRO A 50 13.34 0.18 15.75
C PRO A 50 12.55 -0.01 14.46
N THR A 51 11.85 -1.12 14.33
CA THR A 51 10.98 -1.37 13.19
C THR A 51 9.58 -0.88 13.54
N ARG A 52 9.12 0.14 12.82
CA ARG A 52 7.90 0.91 13.11
C ARG A 52 6.65 0.36 12.44
N SER A 53 6.82 -0.37 11.33
CA SER A 53 5.72 -0.86 10.53
C SER A 53 6.03 -2.21 9.88
N ILE A 54 4.99 -3.01 9.72
CA ILE A 54 4.98 -4.27 8.98
C ILE A 54 3.66 -4.43 8.23
N ALA A 55 3.70 -4.99 7.03
CA ALA A 55 2.52 -5.34 6.24
C ALA A 55 2.76 -6.61 5.42
N PHE A 56 1.74 -7.47 5.30
CA PHE A 56 1.74 -8.54 4.31
C PHE A 56 1.33 -8.02 2.94
N SER A 57 1.91 -8.58 1.88
CA SER A 57 1.37 -8.42 0.53
C SER A 57 0.01 -9.12 0.41
N PRO A 58 -0.90 -8.66 -0.47
CA PRO A 58 -2.24 -9.25 -0.62
C PRO A 58 -2.24 -10.73 -1.01
N ASN A 59 -1.19 -11.21 -1.68
CA ASN A 59 -1.03 -12.63 -2.01
C ASN A 59 -0.38 -13.46 -0.89
N GLY A 60 -0.08 -12.86 0.27
CA GLY A 60 0.54 -13.50 1.43
C GLY A 60 2.02 -13.87 1.31
N LYS A 61 2.68 -13.65 0.15
CA LYS A 61 4.04 -14.16 -0.12
C LYS A 61 5.17 -13.26 0.37
N LEU A 62 4.90 -11.97 0.56
CA LEU A 62 5.89 -10.98 0.97
C LEU A 62 5.47 -10.26 2.25
N LEU A 63 6.48 -9.81 2.99
CA LEU A 63 6.37 -8.85 4.08
C LEU A 63 7.11 -7.58 3.71
N ALA A 64 6.49 -6.42 3.93
CA ALA A 64 7.16 -5.13 3.90
C ALA A 64 7.41 -4.65 5.33
N THR A 65 8.62 -4.18 5.61
CA THR A 65 8.94 -3.54 6.89
C THR A 65 9.59 -2.18 6.68
N ALA A 66 9.32 -1.27 7.62
CA ALA A 66 9.91 0.06 7.65
C ALA A 66 10.32 0.41 9.09
N GLY A 67 11.42 1.15 9.23
CA GLY A 67 12.01 1.44 10.54
C GLY A 67 12.94 2.64 10.56
N ASP A 68 13.59 2.82 11.70
CA ASP A 68 14.40 3.99 12.05
C ASP A 68 15.89 3.81 11.69
N ASP A 69 16.19 2.97 10.69
CA ASP A 69 17.54 2.72 10.22
C ASP A 69 18.17 3.98 9.60
N SER A 70 19.50 4.00 9.53
CA SER A 70 20.19 4.92 8.64
C SER A 70 19.65 4.75 7.21
N LEU A 71 19.26 5.87 6.59
CA LEU A 71 18.56 5.93 5.29
C LEU A 71 17.10 5.42 5.29
N ALA A 72 16.54 5.03 6.44
CA ALA A 72 15.14 4.62 6.64
C ALA A 72 14.54 3.78 5.49
N PRO A 73 15.12 2.62 5.15
CA PRO A 73 14.68 1.84 4.02
C PRO A 73 13.33 1.16 4.32
N VAL A 74 12.55 0.96 3.25
CA VAL A 74 11.55 -0.11 3.24
C VAL A 74 12.23 -1.37 2.75
N LYS A 75 12.05 -2.48 3.45
CA LYS A 75 12.59 -3.79 3.07
C LYS A 75 11.47 -4.76 2.77
N LEU A 76 11.64 -5.53 1.70
CA LEU A 76 10.75 -6.61 1.32
C LEU A 76 11.40 -7.96 1.66
N TRP A 77 10.63 -8.83 2.28
CA TRP A 77 11.06 -10.15 2.72
C TRP A 77 10.14 -11.20 2.16
N ASP A 78 10.66 -12.36 1.80
CA ASP A 78 9.84 -13.56 1.75
C ASP A 78 9.59 -14.12 3.17
N LEU A 79 8.70 -15.10 3.28
CA LEU A 79 8.36 -15.72 4.56
C LEU A 79 9.46 -16.60 5.16
N SER A 80 10.55 -16.85 4.42
CA SER A 80 11.75 -17.53 4.94
C SER A 80 12.73 -16.57 5.61
N GLY A 81 12.47 -15.26 5.53
CA GLY A 81 13.31 -14.21 6.09
C GLY A 81 14.41 -13.73 5.14
N LYS A 82 14.37 -14.11 3.86
CA LYS A 82 15.30 -13.59 2.85
C LYS A 82 14.82 -12.22 2.35
N GLU A 83 15.71 -11.24 2.38
CA GLU A 83 15.48 -9.91 1.79
C GLU A 83 15.40 -10.05 0.26
N GLN A 84 14.25 -9.67 -0.31
CA GLN A 84 13.96 -9.75 -1.73
C GLN A 84 14.23 -8.43 -2.44
N ALA A 85 13.98 -7.31 -1.77
CA ALA A 85 14.26 -5.98 -2.28
C ALA A 85 14.39 -4.97 -1.14
N LYS A 86 15.00 -3.82 -1.46
CA LYS A 86 15.17 -2.70 -0.56
C LYS A 86 14.90 -1.40 -1.31
N ILE A 87 14.02 -0.58 -0.76
CA ILE A 87 13.65 0.73 -1.29
C ILE A 87 14.19 1.78 -0.32
N ILE A 88 14.97 2.72 -0.83
CA ILE A 88 15.54 3.81 -0.04
C ILE A 88 14.92 5.11 -0.55
N PRO A 89 13.98 5.72 0.20
CA PRO A 89 13.41 6.99 -0.22
C PRO A 89 14.49 8.07 -0.36
N SER A 90 14.40 8.86 -1.43
CA SER A 90 15.20 10.06 -1.56
C SER A 90 14.76 11.09 -0.51
N GLY A 91 15.71 11.65 0.24
CA GLY A 91 15.41 12.49 1.40
C GLY A 91 15.25 11.62 2.65
N GLN A 92 16.33 11.53 3.43
CA GLN A 92 16.45 10.66 4.60
C GLN A 92 15.43 11.03 5.68
N ALA A 93 14.27 10.39 5.67
CA ALA A 93 13.23 10.62 6.67
C ALA A 93 12.73 9.28 7.20
N ARG A 94 12.56 9.21 8.53
CA ARG A 94 11.96 8.07 9.22
C ARG A 94 10.59 7.74 8.62
N ILE A 95 10.37 6.47 8.32
CA ILE A 95 9.10 5.96 7.81
C ILE A 95 8.29 5.40 8.99
N GLU A 96 7.07 5.89 9.16
CA GLU A 96 6.18 5.50 10.26
C GLU A 96 5.25 4.35 9.88
N GLN A 97 4.83 4.30 8.62
CA GLN A 97 3.92 3.27 8.14
C GLN A 97 4.24 2.86 6.70
N VAL A 98 4.07 1.56 6.42
CA VAL A 98 4.10 0.97 5.09
C VAL A 98 2.82 0.16 4.86
N SER A 99 2.27 0.21 3.64
CA SER A 99 1.11 -0.58 3.22
C SER A 99 1.29 -1.06 1.78
N PHE A 100 0.90 -2.28 1.46
CA PHE A 100 0.73 -2.70 0.07
C PHE A 100 -0.55 -2.11 -0.53
N SER A 101 -0.56 -1.88 -1.84
CA SER A 101 -1.80 -1.72 -2.59
C SER A 101 -2.57 -3.04 -2.66
N PRO A 102 -3.91 -3.04 -2.82
CA PRO A 102 -4.70 -4.27 -2.87
C PRO A 102 -4.35 -5.22 -4.02
N ASP A 103 -3.86 -4.68 -5.15
CA ASP A 103 -3.34 -5.47 -6.27
C ASP A 103 -1.90 -5.98 -6.05
N GLY A 104 -1.25 -5.56 -4.96
CA GLY A 104 0.09 -5.97 -4.57
C GLY A 104 1.21 -5.38 -5.44
N GLN A 105 0.92 -4.44 -6.34
CA GLN A 105 1.91 -3.89 -7.27
C GLN A 105 2.68 -2.70 -6.70
N LEU A 106 2.09 -2.00 -5.72
CA LEU A 106 2.65 -0.80 -5.12
C LEU A 106 2.80 -0.93 -3.61
N LEU A 107 3.68 -0.08 -3.07
CA LEU A 107 3.78 0.21 -1.65
C LEU A 107 3.48 1.68 -1.42
N ALA A 108 2.68 1.99 -0.40
CA ALA A 108 2.56 3.32 0.15
C ALA A 108 3.40 3.44 1.42
N THR A 109 4.11 4.57 1.56
CA THR A 109 4.90 4.89 2.76
C THR A 109 4.49 6.24 3.33
N ALA A 110 4.41 6.34 4.66
CA ALA A 110 4.19 7.57 5.41
C ALA A 110 5.48 8.01 6.12
N GLY A 111 5.96 9.22 5.85
CA GLY A 111 7.21 9.75 6.40
C GLY A 111 7.03 10.92 7.38
N VAL A 112 8.04 11.12 8.23
CA VAL A 112 8.14 12.28 9.13
C VAL A 112 8.48 13.59 8.40
N ASP A 113 8.81 13.53 7.12
CA ASP A 113 9.06 14.69 6.24
C ASP A 113 7.77 15.31 5.67
N ALA A 114 6.63 14.98 6.29
CA ALA A 114 5.29 15.40 5.90
C ALA A 114 4.87 14.92 4.49
N THR A 115 5.46 13.82 4.01
CA THR A 115 5.10 13.26 2.70
C THR A 115 4.69 11.80 2.77
N ALA A 116 3.71 11.45 1.95
CA ALA A 116 3.40 10.07 1.64
C ALA A 116 3.86 9.78 0.21
N ARG A 117 4.35 8.58 -0.04
CA ARG A 117 4.90 8.22 -1.36
C ARG A 117 4.37 6.87 -1.80
N LEU A 118 4.23 6.70 -3.10
CA LEU A 118 3.97 5.41 -3.73
C LEU A 118 5.21 4.92 -4.45
N TRP A 119 5.46 3.63 -4.31
CA TRP A 119 6.62 2.95 -4.86
C TRP A 119 6.19 1.71 -5.61
N THR A 120 6.84 1.42 -6.73
CA THR A 120 6.84 0.06 -7.26
C THR A 120 7.65 -0.85 -6.33
N LEU A 121 7.42 -2.16 -6.39
CA LEU A 121 8.21 -3.12 -5.60
C LEU A 121 9.70 -3.15 -6.00
N SER A 122 10.05 -2.64 -7.19
CA SER A 122 11.44 -2.47 -7.63
C SER A 122 12.10 -1.18 -7.08
N GLY A 123 11.35 -0.34 -6.36
CA GLY A 123 11.87 0.86 -5.70
C GLY A 123 11.75 2.15 -6.51
N GLN A 124 11.00 2.16 -7.61
CA GLN A 124 10.72 3.40 -8.33
C GLN A 124 9.60 4.17 -7.62
N GLN A 125 9.84 5.44 -7.30
CA GLN A 125 8.78 6.34 -6.82
C GLN A 125 7.85 6.69 -7.99
N VAL A 126 6.55 6.46 -7.84
CA VAL A 126 5.54 6.77 -8.87
C VAL A 126 4.62 7.92 -8.49
N ALA A 127 4.53 8.25 -7.19
CA ALA A 127 3.79 9.41 -6.72
C ALA A 127 4.34 9.92 -5.38
N GLN A 128 4.12 11.21 -5.12
CA GLN A 128 4.37 11.87 -3.83
C GLN A 128 3.18 12.75 -3.50
N PHE A 129 2.70 12.65 -2.26
CA PHE A 129 1.62 13.45 -1.71
C PHE A 129 2.19 14.26 -0.55
N GLU A 130 2.16 15.57 -0.70
CA GLU A 130 2.56 16.48 0.36
C GLU A 130 1.34 16.92 1.15
N VAL A 131 1.44 16.85 2.48
CA VAL A 131 0.42 17.38 3.38
C VAL A 131 0.93 18.69 3.97
N TYR A 132 0.03 19.64 4.18
CA TYR A 132 0.33 21.03 4.60
C TYR A 132 1.43 21.10 5.67
N ARG A 133 2.53 21.83 5.43
CA ARG A 133 3.68 21.98 6.34
C ARG A 133 3.67 23.30 7.14
N PRO A 134 3.13 23.37 8.37
CA PRO A 134 3.38 24.49 9.26
C PRO A 134 4.80 24.43 9.85
N LYS A 135 5.24 25.52 10.48
CA LYS A 135 6.62 25.73 10.97
C LYS A 135 7.14 24.68 11.97
N SER A 136 6.25 23.95 12.64
CA SER A 136 6.58 22.83 13.54
C SER A 136 6.49 21.44 12.89
N GLY A 137 6.17 21.37 11.58
CA GLY A 137 6.23 20.19 10.72
C GLY A 137 5.23 19.09 11.10
N PRO A 138 4.21 18.75 10.28
CA PRO A 138 3.40 17.58 10.52
C PRO A 138 4.22 16.32 10.21
N TRP A 139 3.91 15.24 10.90
CA TRP A 139 4.40 13.91 10.58
C TRP A 139 3.25 13.13 9.98
N ILE A 140 3.47 12.47 8.84
CA ILE A 140 2.49 11.52 8.37
C ILE A 140 2.68 10.24 9.17
N ARG A 141 1.67 9.89 9.96
CA ARG A 141 1.70 8.74 10.85
C ARG A 141 1.05 7.52 10.23
N SER A 142 0.11 7.75 9.32
CA SER A 142 -0.65 6.67 8.72
C SER A 142 -0.92 6.85 7.25
N VAL A 143 -0.91 5.71 6.55
CA VAL A 143 -1.29 5.58 5.15
C VAL A 143 -2.03 4.26 4.94
N SER A 144 -3.11 4.29 4.17
CA SER A 144 -3.92 3.10 3.89
C SER A 144 -4.59 3.22 2.52
N PHE A 145 -4.53 2.14 1.74
CA PHE A 145 -5.35 2.04 0.52
C PHE A 145 -6.77 1.62 0.88
N SER A 146 -7.75 2.12 0.13
CA SER A 146 -9.07 1.49 0.11
C SER A 146 -8.96 0.06 -0.46
N PRO A 147 -9.84 -0.88 -0.06
CA PRO A 147 -9.79 -2.26 -0.53
C PRO A 147 -9.89 -2.42 -2.06
N ASP A 148 -10.58 -1.49 -2.73
CA ASP A 148 -10.69 -1.43 -4.19
C ASP A 148 -9.50 -0.73 -4.88
N GLY A 149 -8.56 -0.18 -4.11
CA GLY A 149 -7.37 0.52 -4.59
C GLY A 149 -7.63 1.91 -5.17
N LYS A 150 -8.88 2.41 -5.16
CA LYS A 150 -9.26 3.70 -5.76
C LYS A 150 -8.89 4.91 -4.91
N PHE A 151 -8.63 4.70 -3.62
CA PHE A 151 -8.29 5.78 -2.70
C PHE A 151 -7.06 5.45 -1.86
N LEU A 152 -6.33 6.50 -1.51
CA LEU A 152 -5.29 6.50 -0.51
C LEU A 152 -5.69 7.46 0.61
N ALA A 153 -5.85 6.93 1.81
CA ALA A 153 -6.05 7.71 3.02
C ALA A 153 -4.70 8.03 3.66
N ILE A 154 -4.50 9.29 4.02
CA ILE A 154 -3.28 9.80 4.65
C ILE A 154 -3.69 10.50 5.94
N GLY A 155 -3.16 10.05 7.08
CA GLY A 155 -3.39 10.64 8.39
C GLY A 155 -2.14 11.38 8.89
N ASP A 156 -2.30 12.67 9.20
CA ASP A 156 -1.23 13.52 9.75
C ASP A 156 -1.39 13.81 11.25
N GLU A 157 -0.25 13.99 11.92
CA GLU A 157 -0.11 14.48 13.30
C GLU A 157 0.68 15.80 13.26
N PRO A 158 0.37 16.83 14.06
CA PRO A 158 -0.52 16.85 15.23
C PRO A 158 -1.99 17.21 14.95
N TYR A 159 -2.35 17.56 13.72
CA TYR A 159 -3.68 18.11 13.43
C TYR A 159 -4.78 17.06 13.31
N ALA A 160 -4.42 15.78 13.38
CA ALA A 160 -5.34 14.65 13.26
C ALA A 160 -6.20 14.73 11.99
N LYS A 161 -5.66 15.33 10.91
CA LYS A 161 -6.38 15.45 9.65
C LYS A 161 -6.18 14.18 8.85
N VAL A 162 -7.28 13.71 8.25
CA VAL A 162 -7.26 12.66 7.24
C VAL A 162 -7.51 13.30 5.89
N THR A 163 -6.61 13.06 4.94
CA THR A 163 -6.79 13.46 3.55
C THR A 163 -6.97 12.22 2.69
N LEU A 164 -8.02 12.21 1.87
CA LEU A 164 -8.28 11.14 0.90
C LEU A 164 -7.83 11.60 -0.49
N TRP A 165 -7.01 10.77 -1.14
CA TRP A 165 -6.56 10.98 -2.51
C TRP A 165 -7.18 9.92 -3.40
N ARG A 166 -7.79 10.33 -4.52
CA ARG A 166 -8.22 9.38 -5.55
C ARG A 166 -7.00 8.94 -6.35
N ILE A 167 -6.78 7.64 -6.43
CA ILE A 167 -5.74 7.01 -7.26
C ILE A 167 -6.43 6.59 -8.55
N LYS A 168 -6.09 7.24 -9.66
CA LYS A 168 -6.61 6.90 -10.98
C LYS A 168 -5.63 5.99 -11.69
N LYS A 169 -6.12 4.85 -12.17
CA LYS A 169 -5.40 3.98 -13.11
C LYS A 169 -5.56 4.52 -14.53
N LEU A 170 -4.77 3.99 -15.45
CA LEU A 170 -4.86 4.36 -16.86
C LEU A 170 -6.29 4.15 -17.39
N ASP A 171 -6.92 3.02 -17.06
CA ASP A 171 -8.27 2.72 -17.51
C ASP A 171 -9.29 3.76 -17.01
N ASP A 172 -9.19 4.22 -15.76
CA ASP A 172 -10.05 5.28 -15.22
C ASP A 172 -9.86 6.62 -15.97
N LEU A 173 -8.65 6.88 -16.49
CA LEU A 173 -8.35 8.08 -17.27
C LEU A 173 -8.83 7.94 -18.71
N LEU A 174 -8.69 6.77 -19.30
CA LEU A 174 -9.19 6.46 -20.64
C LEU A 174 -10.71 6.52 -20.67
N GLU A 175 -11.40 5.96 -19.67
CA GLU A 175 -12.86 6.01 -19.55
C GLU A 175 -13.35 7.47 -19.45
N GLN A 176 -12.72 8.29 -18.60
CA GLN A 176 -13.04 9.72 -18.50
C GLN A 176 -12.74 10.49 -19.80
N GLY A 177 -11.64 10.14 -20.49
CA GLY A 177 -11.34 10.70 -21.79
C GLY A 177 -12.42 10.39 -22.82
N CYS A 178 -12.95 9.17 -22.80
CA CYS A 178 -14.06 8.76 -23.65
C CYS A 178 -15.36 9.48 -23.29
N GLU A 179 -15.69 9.61 -22.01
CA GLU A 179 -16.84 10.40 -21.55
C GLU A 179 -16.77 11.86 -22.03
N TRP A 180 -15.59 12.48 -22.03
CA TRP A 180 -15.41 13.84 -22.55
C TRP A 180 -15.60 13.96 -24.06
N LEU A 181 -15.29 12.88 -24.80
CA LEU A 181 -15.42 12.85 -26.25
C LEU A 181 -16.80 12.42 -26.72
N GLN A 182 -17.73 12.09 -25.83
CA GLN A 182 -19.01 11.45 -26.20
C GLN A 182 -19.81 12.26 -27.24
N GLU A 183 -19.91 13.59 -27.08
CA GLU A 183 -20.61 14.45 -28.04
C GLU A 183 -19.95 14.47 -29.44
N TYR A 184 -18.61 14.42 -29.49
CA TYR A 184 -17.89 14.29 -30.76
C TYR A 184 -18.15 12.92 -31.39
N LEU A 185 -18.11 11.86 -30.60
CA LEU A 185 -18.32 10.48 -31.06
C LEU A 185 -19.75 10.24 -31.53
N ASP A 186 -20.74 10.88 -30.93
CA ASP A 186 -22.14 10.83 -31.37
C ASP A 186 -22.33 11.40 -32.79
N SER A 187 -21.51 12.39 -33.17
CA SER A 187 -21.50 12.97 -34.52
C SER A 187 -20.51 12.31 -35.48
N HIS A 188 -19.58 11.48 -34.98
CA HIS A 188 -18.51 10.81 -35.74
C HIS A 188 -18.36 9.33 -35.32
N PRO A 189 -19.39 8.48 -35.57
CA PRO A 189 -19.44 7.11 -35.04
C PRO A 189 -18.31 6.20 -35.54
N ASP A 190 -17.73 6.46 -36.71
CA ASP A 190 -16.61 5.69 -37.28
C ASP A 190 -15.29 5.87 -36.49
N ASP A 191 -15.20 6.89 -35.64
CA ASP A 191 -14.02 7.16 -34.81
C ASP A 191 -14.12 6.51 -33.43
N ALA A 192 -15.34 6.22 -32.95
CA ALA A 192 -15.58 5.61 -31.64
C ALA A 192 -14.79 4.32 -31.39
N PRO A 193 -14.75 3.31 -32.29
CA PRO A 193 -13.96 2.10 -32.06
C PRO A 193 -12.45 2.32 -32.10
N LYS A 194 -11.97 3.41 -32.72
CA LYS A 194 -10.54 3.74 -32.82
C LYS A 194 -10.03 4.47 -31.58
N VAL A 195 -10.88 5.35 -31.02
CA VAL A 195 -10.53 6.24 -29.92
C VAL A 195 -10.94 5.66 -28.57
N CYS A 196 -12.07 4.95 -28.51
CA CYS A 196 -12.66 4.38 -27.30
C CYS A 196 -13.01 2.89 -27.47
N PRO A 197 -12.02 2.01 -27.75
CA PRO A 197 -12.26 0.61 -28.10
C PRO A 197 -12.94 -0.19 -26.99
N ASN A 198 -12.74 0.18 -25.73
CA ASN A 198 -13.23 -0.58 -24.57
C ASN A 198 -14.72 -0.35 -24.25
N GLN A 199 -15.42 0.59 -24.90
CA GLN A 199 -16.85 0.82 -24.64
C GLN A 199 -17.77 -0.22 -25.32
N GLN A 200 -17.25 -1.04 -26.23
CA GLN A 200 -18.06 -2.00 -27.00
C GLN A 200 -18.44 -3.28 -26.23
N GLU A 201 -17.77 -3.60 -25.11
CA GLU A 201 -18.03 -4.84 -24.35
C GLU A 201 -19.31 -4.79 -23.48
N SER A 202 -19.99 -3.64 -23.35
CA SER A 202 -21.14 -3.49 -22.43
C SER A 202 -22.54 -3.69 -23.04
N THR A 203 -22.64 -4.09 -24.31
CA THR A 203 -23.94 -4.27 -24.99
C THR A 203 -24.46 -5.70 -24.96
N GLU A 204 -24.58 -6.30 -23.77
CA GLU A 204 -25.38 -7.52 -23.63
C GLU A 204 -26.87 -7.11 -23.44
N PRO A 205 -27.79 -7.57 -24.30
CA PRO A 205 -29.18 -7.14 -24.22
C PRO A 205 -29.82 -7.66 -22.93
N LYS A 206 -30.35 -6.74 -22.11
CA LYS A 206 -31.24 -7.04 -20.98
C LYS A 206 -32.45 -7.81 -21.51
N THR A 207 -32.44 -9.13 -21.33
CA THR A 207 -33.64 -9.95 -21.51
C THR A 207 -34.64 -9.57 -20.42
N LEU A 208 -35.81 -9.07 -20.84
CA LEU A 208 -36.94 -8.85 -19.94
C LEU A 208 -37.45 -10.20 -19.43
N PRO A 209 -37.82 -10.32 -18.13
CA PRO A 209 -38.43 -11.53 -17.63
C PRO A 209 -39.81 -11.76 -18.29
N PRO A 210 -40.21 -13.02 -18.52
CA PRO A 210 -41.54 -13.32 -19.04
C PRO A 210 -42.61 -12.93 -18.02
N GLY A 211 -43.65 -12.24 -18.50
CA GLY A 211 -44.83 -11.84 -17.73
C GLY A 211 -45.87 -12.94 -17.57
#